data_AF-A0A0W7WF54-F1
#
_entry.id   AF-A0A0W7WF54-F1
#
_cell.length_a   1.000
_cell.length_b   1.000
_cell.length_c   1.000
_cell.angle_alpha   90.00
_cell.angle_beta   90.00
_cell.angle_gamma   90.00
#
_symmetry.space_group_name_H-M   'P 1'
#
loop_
_entity.id
_entity.type
_entity.pdbx_description
1 polymer ?
#
loop_
_entity_poly.entity_id
_entity_poly.type
_entity_poly.pdbx_seq_one_letter_code
_entity_poly.pdbx_strand_id
1 'polypeptide(L)'
;MKKLLAYTTAFFCAAAGALAATDALMPAEPEVIEIEVAPHELQECRDTLAQVAQRPAVSDSGTPLLFDWTTEDLPGVVCVASDTAA
;
A
#
# COMPACT_ATOMS: atom_id res chain seq x y z
N MET A 1 -25.41 41.01 -14.43
CA MET A 1 -25.68 39.56 -14.28
C MET A 1 -24.71 38.65 -15.05
N LYS A 2 -24.26 38.99 -16.27
CA LYS A 2 -23.27 38.15 -17.01
C LYS A 2 -21.86 38.09 -16.37
N LYS A 3 -21.42 39.16 -15.70
CA LYS A 3 -20.10 39.22 -15.04
C LYS A 3 -20.01 38.36 -13.77
N LEU A 4 -21.10 38.27 -13.00
CA LEU A 4 -21.19 37.43 -11.81
C LEU A 4 -21.05 35.93 -12.15
N LEU A 5 -21.65 35.48 -13.25
CA LEU A 5 -21.53 34.11 -13.75
C LEU A 5 -20.10 33.76 -14.20
N ALA A 6 -19.34 34.73 -14.72
CA ALA A 6 -17.96 34.51 -15.14
C ALA A 6 -16.98 34.40 -13.96
N TYR A 7 -17.24 35.10 -12.85
CA TYR A 7 -16.42 35.00 -11.64
C TYR A 7 -16.66 33.69 -10.90
N THR A 8 -17.91 33.19 -10.86
CA THR A 8 -18.24 31.94 -10.18
C THR A 8 -17.62 30.72 -10.87
N THR A 9 -17.56 30.70 -12.21
CA THR A 9 -16.94 29.60 -12.95
C THR A 9 -15.42 29.59 -12.81
N ALA A 10 -14.78 30.76 -12.83
CA ALA A 10 -13.34 30.87 -12.61
C ALA A 10 -12.92 30.40 -11.21
N PHE A 11 -13.73 30.71 -10.18
CA PHE A 11 -13.45 30.28 -8.81
C PHE A 11 -13.61 28.75 -8.63
N PHE A 12 -14.56 28.14 -9.34
CA PHE A 12 -14.82 26.70 -9.25
C PHE A 12 -13.70 25.86 -9.92
N CYS A 13 -13.15 26.32 -11.05
CA CYS A 13 -12.02 25.65 -11.70
C CYS A 13 -10.73 25.72 -10.87
N ALA A 14 -10.48 26.82 -10.16
CA ALA A 14 -9.31 26.95 -9.29
C ALA A 14 -9.37 25.97 -8.09
N ALA A 15 -10.55 25.72 -7.53
CA ALA A 15 -10.74 24.76 -6.45
C ALA A 15 -10.55 23.30 -6.91
N ALA A 16 -11.02 22.94 -8.12
CA ALA A 16 -10.85 21.60 -8.67
C ALA A 16 -9.37 21.25 -8.93
N GLY A 17 -8.57 22.22 -9.42
CA GLY A 17 -7.14 22.01 -9.64
C GLY A 17 -6.33 21.83 -8.35
N ALA A 18 -6.72 22.52 -7.28
CA ALA A 18 -6.09 22.36 -5.96
C ALA A 18 -6.37 20.98 -5.33
N LEU A 19 -7.59 20.45 -5.51
CA LEU A 19 -7.99 19.12 -5.02
C LEU A 19 -7.29 17.98 -5.77
N ALA A 20 -7.10 18.12 -7.10
CA ALA A 20 -6.36 17.13 -7.88
C ALA A 20 -4.85 17.11 -7.54
N ALA A 21 -4.28 18.27 -7.17
CA ALA A 21 -2.88 18.34 -6.75
C ALA A 21 -2.65 17.73 -5.36
N THR A 22 -3.63 17.80 -4.45
CA THR A 22 -3.53 17.16 -3.13
C THR A 22 -3.47 15.64 -3.19
N ASP A 23 -4.13 15.01 -4.16
CA ASP A 23 -4.06 13.55 -4.35
C ASP A 23 -2.67 13.09 -4.82
N ALA A 24 -1.99 13.91 -5.63
CA ALA A 24 -0.60 13.67 -6.06
C ALA A 24 0.46 14.02 -4.99
N LEU A 25 0.06 14.73 -3.93
CA LEU A 25 0.90 15.12 -2.79
C LEU A 25 0.64 14.26 -1.55
N MET A 26 -0.33 13.34 -1.61
CA MET A 26 -0.55 12.39 -0.55
C MET A 26 0.66 11.45 -0.52
N PRO A 27 1.38 11.32 0.61
CA PRO A 27 2.40 10.29 0.72
C PRO A 27 1.71 8.95 0.42
N ALA A 28 2.22 8.21 -0.57
CA ALA A 28 1.73 6.88 -0.86
C ALA A 28 1.76 6.10 0.45
N GLU A 29 0.59 5.68 0.93
CA GLU A 29 0.54 4.76 2.05
C GLU A 29 1.38 3.55 1.66
N PRO A 30 2.25 3.04 2.56
CA PRO A 30 3.08 1.88 2.22
C PRO A 30 2.18 0.78 1.70
N GLU A 31 2.51 0.26 0.52
CA GLU A 31 1.71 -0.79 -0.10
C GLU A 31 1.70 -2.00 0.85
N VAL A 32 0.51 -2.40 1.32
CA VAL A 32 0.33 -3.55 2.21
C VAL A 32 -0.48 -4.61 1.49
N ILE A 33 0.08 -5.82 1.41
CA ILE A 33 -0.59 -7.01 0.91
C ILE A 33 -1.26 -7.72 2.09
N GLU A 34 -2.57 -7.85 2.02
CA GLU A 34 -3.36 -8.55 3.04
C GLU A 34 -3.57 -10.02 2.65
N ILE A 35 -3.26 -10.92 3.58
CA ILE A 35 -3.59 -12.34 3.50
C ILE A 35 -4.78 -12.59 4.42
N GLU A 36 -5.94 -12.83 3.82
CA GLU A 36 -7.13 -13.24 4.56
C GLU A 36 -7.01 -14.71 4.98
N VAL A 37 -7.15 -14.95 6.28
CA VAL A 37 -7.12 -16.30 6.87
C VAL A 37 -8.28 -16.49 7.84
N ALA A 38 -8.63 -17.75 8.09
CA ALA A 38 -9.63 -18.05 9.11
C ALA A 38 -9.14 -17.57 10.49
N PRO A 39 -10.03 -17.15 11.41
CA PRO A 39 -9.61 -16.60 12.71
C PRO A 39 -8.69 -17.50 13.53
N HIS A 40 -8.84 -18.83 13.38
CA HIS A 40 -8.03 -19.82 14.10
C HIS A 40 -6.62 -20.02 13.50
N GLU A 41 -6.39 -19.60 12.25
CA GLU A 41 -5.11 -19.72 11.54
C GLU A 41 -4.27 -18.42 11.64
N LEU A 42 -4.84 -17.34 12.19
CA LEU A 42 -4.19 -16.03 12.25
C LEU A 42 -2.81 -16.08 12.95
N GLN A 43 -2.68 -16.86 14.02
CA GLN A 43 -1.41 -17.00 14.74
C GLN A 43 -0.38 -17.77 13.91
N GLU A 44 -0.79 -18.88 13.29
CA GLU A 44 0.10 -19.67 12.42
C GLU A 44 0.59 -18.85 11.21
N CYS A 45 -0.30 -18.06 10.61
CA CYS A 45 0.05 -17.15 9.53
C CYS A 45 1.11 -16.12 9.96
N ARG A 46 0.93 -15.50 11.13
CA ARG A 46 1.89 -14.54 11.70
C ARG A 46 3.24 -15.20 12.01
N ASP A 47 3.24 -16.38 12.59
CA ASP A 47 4.46 -17.13 12.90
C ASP A 47 5.20 -17.53 11.62
N THR A 48 4.47 -17.88 10.56
CA THR A 48 5.04 -18.20 9.26
C THR A 48 5.64 -16.97 8.59
N LEU A 49 4.94 -15.84 8.59
CA LEU A 49 5.48 -14.59 8.07
C LEU A 49 6.75 -14.15 8.82
N ALA A 50 6.78 -14.30 10.14
CA ALA A 50 7.98 -14.01 10.94
C ALA A 50 9.18 -14.90 10.57
N GLN A 51 8.94 -16.16 10.22
CA GLN A 51 9.98 -17.07 9.72
C GLN A 51 10.44 -16.68 8.32
N VAL A 52 9.51 -16.32 7.42
CA VAL A 52 9.81 -15.89 6.05
C VAL A 52 10.62 -14.60 6.05
N ALA A 53 10.30 -13.63 6.91
CA ALA A 53 11.04 -12.37 7.05
C ALA A 53 12.52 -12.55 7.44
N GLN A 54 12.88 -13.70 8.03
CA GLN A 54 14.25 -14.04 8.40
C GLN A 54 15.01 -14.78 7.29
N ARG A 55 14.35 -15.13 6.17
CA ARG A 55 14.98 -15.85 5.06
C ARG A 55 15.73 -14.88 4.16
N PRO A 56 16.98 -15.18 3.77
CA PRO A 56 17.70 -14.35 2.82
C PRO A 56 17.03 -14.41 1.45
N ALA A 57 16.97 -13.29 0.76
CA ALA A 57 16.66 -13.26 -0.67
C ALA A 57 17.74 -14.04 -1.43
N VAL A 58 17.32 -14.85 -2.40
CA VAL A 58 18.22 -15.69 -3.21
C VAL A 58 17.97 -15.44 -4.69
N SER A 59 19.00 -15.58 -5.52
CA SER A 59 18.87 -15.61 -6.97
C SER A 59 18.24 -16.92 -7.46
N ASP A 60 17.91 -16.99 -8.75
CA ASP A 60 17.43 -18.23 -9.41
C ASP A 60 18.44 -19.39 -9.30
N SER A 61 19.72 -19.08 -9.15
CA SER A 61 20.79 -20.05 -8.91
C SER A 61 20.94 -20.47 -7.44
N GLY A 62 20.12 -19.93 -6.54
CA GLY A 62 20.15 -20.19 -5.10
C GLY A 62 21.24 -19.43 -4.34
N THR A 63 21.88 -18.44 -4.95
CA THR A 63 22.93 -17.65 -4.28
C THR A 63 22.29 -16.53 -3.45
N PRO A 64 22.64 -16.38 -2.16
CA PRO A 64 22.12 -15.29 -1.33
C PRO A 64 22.49 -13.91 -1.88
N LEU A 65 21.52 -13.00 -1.91
CA LEU A 65 21.73 -11.60 -2.25
C LEU A 65 22.32 -10.88 -1.02
N LEU A 66 23.56 -10.38 -1.14
CA LEU A 66 24.33 -9.83 -0.03
C LEU A 66 24.00 -8.36 0.29
N PHE A 67 23.29 -7.68 -0.62
CA PHE A 67 22.87 -6.30 -0.46
C PHE A 67 21.40 -6.21 -0.83
N ASP A 68 20.54 -6.26 0.19
CA ASP A 68 19.11 -6.10 0.03
C ASP A 68 18.79 -4.60 -0.01
N TRP A 69 19.04 -3.96 -1.15
CA TRP A 69 18.58 -2.59 -1.44
C TRP A 69 17.09 -2.56 -1.81
N THR A 70 16.43 -3.73 -1.85
CA THR A 70 15.04 -3.89 -2.28
C THR A 70 14.06 -3.90 -1.12
N THR A 71 14.49 -4.10 0.13
CA THR A 71 13.57 -4.15 1.28
C THR A 71 12.87 -2.83 1.58
N GLU A 72 13.42 -1.69 1.14
CA GLU A 72 12.81 -0.37 1.36
C GLU A 72 11.61 -0.11 0.42
N ASP A 73 11.55 -0.78 -0.74
CA ASP A 73 10.50 -0.59 -1.75
C ASP A 73 9.52 -1.78 -1.83
N LEU A 74 9.67 -2.80 -0.98
CA LEU A 74 8.78 -3.96 -0.98
C LEU A 74 7.52 -3.70 -0.14
N PRO A 75 6.34 -4.14 -0.62
CA PRO A 75 5.11 -4.02 0.15
C PRO A 75 5.19 -4.86 1.43
N GLY A 76 4.62 -4.33 2.51
CA GLY A 76 4.44 -5.08 3.75
C GLY A 76 3.41 -6.19 3.55
N VAL A 77 3.60 -7.34 4.18
CA VAL A 77 2.61 -8.43 4.14
C VAL A 77 2.03 -8.64 5.53
N VAL A 78 0.71 -8.65 5.66
CA VAL A 78 0.01 -8.84 6.94
C VAL A 78 -1.08 -9.90 6.82
N CYS A 79 -1.27 -10.68 7.88
CA CYS A 79 -2.40 -11.61 7.98
C CYS A 79 -3.58 -10.91 8.67
N VAL A 80 -4.76 -10.99 8.06
CA VAL A 80 -6.02 -10.48 8.62
C VAL A 80 -7.00 -11.63 8.80
N ALA A 81 -7.70 -11.65 9.94
CA ALA A 81 -8.76 -12.62 10.16
C ALA A 81 -10.02 -12.17 9.42
N SER A 82 -10.57 -13.06 8.61
CA SER A 82 -11.78 -12.83 7.81
C SER A 82 -12.79 -13.91 8.13
N ASP A 83 -14.02 -13.53 8.51
CA ASP A 83 -15.11 -14.48 8.78
C ASP A 83 -15.61 -15.19 7.52
N THR A 84 -15.19 -14.71 6.34
CA THR A 84 -15.46 -15.32 5.03
C THR A 84 -14.37 -16.27 4.55
N ALA A 85 -13.20 -16.29 5.20
CA ALA A 85 -12.17 -17.27 4.96
C ALA A 85 -12.56 -18.58 5.66
N ALA A 86 -13.14 -19.50 4.89
CA ALA A 86 -13.63 -20.80 5.33
C ALA A 86 -12.84 -21.95 4.70
#